data_AF-A0A840PX12-F1
#
_entry.id   AF-A0A840PX12-F1
#
_cell.length_a   1.000
_cell.length_b   1.000
_cell.length_c   1.000
_cell.angle_alpha   90.00
_cell.angle_beta   90.00
_cell.angle_gamma   90.00
#
_symmetry.space_group_name_H-M   'P 1'
#
loop_
_entity.id
_entity.type
_entity.pdbx_description
1 polymer ?
#
loop_
_entity_poly.entity_id
_entity_poly.type
_entity_poly.pdbx_seq_one_letter_code
_entity_poly.pdbx_strand_id
1 'polypeptide(L)'
;MQEKQSRVHSNYVTKAAKEALQRRGVTIEDIAEIVYEMQSPYNHGLTLEHCINSVERVIMKREVQHAILVGIELDELAEKKMLSEPLQALVENDEGLFGVDETIALGSVLTYGSIALTTYGHLDKNKIGIIKKLDTKAGKGVHTFLDDLVASISACAASRIAHKMRDLEEEGETFQDVPPMELGPEGEMLPVDDEP
;
A
#
# COMPACT_ATOMS: atom_id res chain seq x y z
N MET A 1 3.34 32.65 -25.39
CA MET A 1 2.52 31.43 -25.47
C MET A 1 3.09 30.46 -24.46
N GLN A 2 2.38 30.18 -23.36
CA GLN A 2 2.81 29.10 -22.46
C GLN A 2 2.63 27.79 -23.23
N GLU A 3 3.73 27.07 -23.44
CA GLU A 3 3.66 25.68 -23.89
C GLU A 3 2.74 24.94 -22.94
N LYS A 4 1.67 24.37 -23.48
CA LYS A 4 0.68 23.63 -22.72
C LYS A 4 1.39 22.38 -22.20
N GLN A 5 1.90 22.44 -20.97
CA GLN A 5 2.56 21.30 -20.31
C GLN A 5 1.67 20.07 -20.46
N SER A 6 2.21 19.05 -21.13
CA SER A 6 1.57 17.74 -21.29
C SER A 6 1.29 17.17 -19.91
N ARG A 7 0.02 17.01 -19.54
CA ARG A 7 -0.37 16.37 -18.28
C ARG A 7 0.05 14.91 -18.31
N VAL A 8 0.68 14.43 -17.24
CA VAL A 8 0.99 13.00 -17.09
C VAL A 8 -0.32 12.22 -16.91
N HIS A 9 -0.54 11.19 -17.72
CA HIS A 9 -1.78 10.41 -17.72
C HIS A 9 -1.84 9.47 -16.51
N SER A 10 -3.02 9.32 -15.88
CA SER A 10 -3.20 8.52 -14.66
C SER A 10 -2.80 7.05 -14.83
N ASN A 11 -3.09 6.46 -15.98
CA ASN A 11 -2.76 5.05 -16.24
C ASN A 11 -1.24 4.83 -16.26
N TYR A 12 -0.47 5.81 -16.74
CA TYR A 12 0.99 5.76 -16.72
C TYR A 12 1.51 5.81 -15.27
N VAL A 13 0.97 6.71 -14.45
CA VAL A 13 1.34 6.84 -13.03
C VAL A 13 0.98 5.57 -12.24
N THR A 14 -0.21 5.01 -12.49
CA THR A 14 -0.67 3.76 -11.87
C THR A 14 0.27 2.60 -12.18
N LYS A 15 0.61 2.42 -13.47
CA LYS A 15 1.54 1.40 -13.92
C LYS A 15 2.91 1.57 -13.28
N ALA A 16 3.45 2.80 -13.29
CA ALA A 16 4.75 3.11 -12.71
C ALA A 16 4.80 2.81 -11.20
N ALA A 17 3.72 3.10 -10.46
CA ALA A 17 3.64 2.82 -9.02
C ALA A 17 3.61 1.31 -8.73
N LYS A 18 2.81 0.53 -9.48
CA LYS A 18 2.80 -0.94 -9.35
C LYS A 18 4.15 -1.55 -9.70
N GLU A 19 4.77 -1.10 -10.79
CA GLU A 19 6.10 -1.54 -11.20
C GLU A 19 7.15 -1.13 -10.15
N ALA A 20 7.01 0.01 -9.48
CA ALA A 20 7.93 0.44 -8.43
C ALA A 20 7.94 -0.53 -7.25
N LEU A 21 6.76 -0.91 -6.74
CA LEU A 21 6.64 -1.93 -5.68
C LEU A 21 7.27 -3.26 -6.12
N GLN A 22 6.95 -3.71 -7.34
CA GLN A 22 7.44 -4.97 -7.88
C GLN A 22 8.97 -5.01 -8.02
N ARG A 23 9.59 -3.90 -8.49
CA ARG A 23 11.06 -3.77 -8.57
C ARG A 23 11.74 -3.86 -7.21
N ARG A 24 11.03 -3.53 -6.13
CA ARG A 24 11.51 -3.65 -4.75
C ARG A 24 11.14 -4.97 -4.09
N GLY A 25 10.58 -5.92 -4.83
CA GLY A 25 10.24 -7.25 -4.33
C GLY A 25 8.96 -7.31 -3.51
N VAL A 26 8.06 -6.31 -3.65
CA VAL A 26 6.76 -6.29 -2.99
C VAL A 26 5.68 -6.56 -4.03
N THR A 27 4.92 -7.65 -3.85
CA THR A 27 3.76 -7.99 -4.67
C THR A 27 2.46 -7.45 -4.06
N ILE A 28 1.37 -7.43 -4.82
CA ILE A 28 0.06 -7.03 -4.29
C ILE A 28 -0.44 -8.06 -3.27
N GLU A 29 -0.14 -9.33 -3.54
CA GLU A 29 -0.43 -10.48 -2.72
C GLU A 29 0.27 -10.38 -1.36
N ASP A 30 1.55 -9.99 -1.32
CA ASP A 30 2.29 -9.76 -0.06
C ASP A 30 1.58 -8.73 0.85
N ILE A 31 1.01 -7.68 0.26
CA ILE A 31 0.25 -6.64 0.98
C ILE A 31 -1.12 -7.18 1.40
N ALA A 32 -1.78 -7.92 0.51
CA ALA A 32 -3.09 -8.51 0.76
C ALA A 32 -3.06 -9.55 1.89
N GLU A 33 -1.97 -10.31 2.04
CA GLU A 33 -1.76 -11.24 3.16
C GLU A 33 -1.76 -10.52 4.51
N ILE A 34 -1.12 -9.35 4.61
CA ILE A 34 -1.15 -8.50 5.81
C ILE A 34 -2.58 -8.08 6.10
N VAL A 35 -3.29 -7.57 5.08
CA VAL A 35 -4.68 -7.14 5.21
C VAL A 35 -5.57 -8.30 5.68
N TYR A 36 -5.37 -9.49 5.12
CA TYR A 36 -6.11 -10.70 5.49
C TYR A 36 -5.85 -11.10 6.94
N GLU A 37 -4.59 -11.10 7.37
CA GLU A 37 -4.22 -11.39 8.76
C GLU A 37 -4.90 -10.41 9.73
N MET A 38 -4.95 -9.12 9.37
CA MET A 38 -5.58 -8.10 10.20
C MET A 38 -7.11 -8.20 10.27
N GLN A 39 -7.75 -8.60 9.16
CA GLN A 39 -9.20 -8.49 8.99
C GLN A 39 -9.94 -9.82 9.16
N SER A 40 -9.34 -10.96 8.84
CA SER A 40 -9.98 -12.28 8.92
C SER A 40 -10.55 -12.62 10.31
N PRO A 41 -9.99 -12.19 11.47
CA PRO A 41 -10.61 -12.46 12.77
C PRO A 41 -11.97 -11.78 12.99
N TYR A 42 -12.27 -10.74 12.22
CA TYR A 42 -13.47 -9.90 12.38
C TYR A 42 -14.48 -10.07 11.24
N ASN A 43 -14.05 -10.60 10.09
CA ASN A 43 -14.84 -10.63 8.86
C ASN A 43 -15.07 -12.06 8.41
N HIS A 44 -16.24 -12.63 8.74
CA HIS A 44 -16.59 -13.97 8.30
C HIS A 44 -16.74 -14.04 6.76
N GLY A 45 -16.17 -15.08 6.15
CA GLY A 45 -16.18 -15.25 4.69
C GLY A 45 -15.18 -14.38 3.94
N LEU A 46 -14.35 -13.58 4.63
CA LEU A 46 -13.28 -12.82 3.98
C LEU A 46 -12.29 -13.80 3.32
N THR A 47 -11.89 -13.51 2.09
CA THR A 47 -10.90 -14.27 1.32
C THR A 47 -9.70 -13.40 0.96
N LEU A 48 -8.61 -14.01 0.48
CA LEU A 48 -7.43 -13.26 0.06
C LEU A 48 -7.72 -12.38 -1.16
N GLU A 49 -8.58 -12.83 -2.07
CA GLU A 49 -8.99 -12.10 -3.28
C GLU A 49 -9.74 -10.81 -2.92
N HIS A 50 -10.55 -10.83 -1.86
CA HIS A 50 -11.16 -9.62 -1.31
C HIS A 50 -10.12 -8.60 -0.83
N CYS A 51 -9.04 -9.09 -0.22
CA CYS A 51 -7.92 -8.27 0.23
C CYS A 51 -7.12 -7.70 -0.94
N ILE A 52 -6.78 -8.53 -1.94
CA ILE A 52 -6.13 -8.12 -3.19
C ILE A 52 -6.92 -6.99 -3.83
N ASN A 53 -8.25 -7.17 -3.96
CA ASN A 53 -9.10 -6.12 -4.50
C ASN A 53 -9.00 -4.79 -3.74
N SER A 54 -8.98 -4.88 -2.41
CA SER A 54 -8.87 -3.69 -1.57
C SER A 54 -7.54 -2.98 -1.76
N VAL A 55 -6.44 -3.73 -1.81
CA VAL A 55 -5.11 -3.19 -2.08
C VAL A 55 -5.06 -2.52 -3.46
N GLU A 56 -5.59 -3.16 -4.50
CA GLU A 56 -5.63 -2.57 -5.84
C GLU A 56 -6.41 -1.24 -5.85
N ARG A 57 -7.57 -1.18 -5.19
CA ARG A 57 -8.35 0.06 -5.08
C ARG A 57 -7.61 1.16 -4.33
N VAL A 58 -6.81 0.83 -3.32
CA VAL A 58 -5.94 1.78 -2.62
C VAL A 58 -4.89 2.35 -3.55
N ILE A 59 -4.18 1.49 -4.29
CA ILE A 59 -3.12 1.90 -5.23
C ILE A 59 -3.67 2.73 -6.40
N MET A 60 -4.96 2.61 -6.75
CA MET A 60 -5.57 3.47 -7.77
C MET A 60 -5.73 4.95 -7.34
N LYS A 61 -5.55 5.29 -6.05
CA LYS A 61 -5.62 6.69 -5.60
C LYS A 61 -4.32 7.43 -5.93
N ARG A 62 -4.44 8.62 -6.54
CA ARG A 62 -3.29 9.44 -6.94
C ARG A 62 -2.33 9.77 -5.79
N GLU A 63 -2.85 10.14 -4.62
CA GLU A 63 -2.01 10.44 -3.44
C GLU A 63 -1.14 9.24 -3.05
N VAL A 64 -1.72 8.03 -3.08
CA VAL A 64 -1.00 6.78 -2.80
C VAL A 64 0.07 6.53 -3.86
N GLN A 65 -0.26 6.71 -5.14
CA GLN A 65 0.69 6.52 -6.24
C GLN A 65 1.88 7.49 -6.14
N HIS A 66 1.61 8.75 -5.80
CA HIS A 66 2.67 9.74 -5.63
C HIS A 66 3.57 9.39 -4.44
N ALA A 67 2.99 8.98 -3.32
CA ALA A 67 3.76 8.55 -2.14
C ALA A 67 4.65 7.34 -2.47
N ILE A 68 4.11 6.31 -3.15
CA ILE A 68 4.87 5.13 -3.61
C ILE A 68 6.05 5.56 -4.48
N LEU A 69 5.81 6.38 -5.51
CA LEU A 69 6.83 6.79 -6.46
C LEU A 69 7.94 7.60 -5.78
N VAL A 70 7.58 8.54 -4.91
CA VAL A 70 8.57 9.38 -4.21
C VAL A 70 9.38 8.56 -3.21
N GLY A 71 8.72 7.78 -2.34
CA GLY A 71 9.42 7.02 -1.30
C GLY A 71 10.36 5.96 -1.88
N ILE A 72 9.91 5.21 -2.88
CA ILE A 72 10.75 4.19 -3.53
C ILE A 72 11.95 4.82 -4.24
N GLU A 73 11.77 5.97 -4.89
CA GLU A 73 12.89 6.67 -5.55
C GLU A 73 13.91 7.15 -4.51
N LEU A 74 13.48 7.66 -3.35
CA LEU A 74 14.38 8.08 -2.27
C LEU A 74 15.18 6.90 -1.70
N ASP A 75 14.53 5.77 -1.47
CA ASP A 75 15.20 4.53 -1.07
C ASP A 75 16.24 4.09 -2.12
N GLU A 76 15.88 4.11 -3.41
CA GLU A 76 16.81 3.72 -4.49
C GLU A 76 17.99 4.69 -4.61
N LEU A 77 17.77 5.99 -4.43
CA LEU A 77 18.83 7.00 -4.46
C LEU A 77 19.76 6.85 -3.26
N ALA A 78 19.23 6.55 -2.07
CA ALA A 78 20.03 6.23 -0.90
C ALA A 78 20.88 4.97 -1.14
N GLU A 79 20.30 3.91 -1.69
CA GLU A 79 21.02 2.68 -2.04
C GLU A 79 22.15 2.94 -3.05
N LYS A 80 21.92 3.81 -4.04
CA LYS A 80 22.90 4.22 -5.06
C LYS A 80 23.91 5.27 -4.58
N LYS A 81 23.85 5.71 -3.32
CA LYS A 81 24.71 6.78 -2.76
C LYS A 81 24.60 8.12 -3.50
N MET A 82 23.41 8.43 -4.00
CA MET A 82 23.14 9.62 -4.81
C MET A 82 22.52 10.78 -4.02
N LEU A 83 22.19 10.57 -2.74
CA LEU A 83 21.70 11.63 -1.87
C LEU A 83 22.88 12.45 -1.33
N SER A 84 22.64 13.73 -1.04
CA SER A 84 23.63 14.57 -0.36
C SER A 84 23.68 14.27 1.13
N GLU A 85 24.87 14.35 1.75
CA GLU A 85 24.98 14.33 3.21
C GLU A 85 24.35 15.60 3.83
N PRO A 86 23.69 15.52 5.00
CA PRO A 86 23.54 14.33 5.87
C PRO A 86 22.34 13.42 5.52
N LEU A 87 21.53 13.76 4.52
CA LEU A 87 20.32 13.01 4.16
C LEU A 87 20.64 11.56 3.75
N GLN A 88 21.75 11.36 3.03
CA GLN A 88 22.24 10.03 2.67
C GLN A 88 22.34 9.12 3.89
N ALA A 89 23.04 9.56 4.94
CA ALA A 89 23.20 8.77 6.15
C ALA A 89 21.87 8.58 6.90
N LEU A 90 20.98 9.58 6.93
CA LEU A 90 19.69 9.48 7.62
C LEU A 90 18.80 8.40 7.00
N VAL A 91 18.65 8.43 5.67
CA VAL A 91 17.80 7.48 4.95
C VAL A 91 18.45 6.10 4.93
N GLU A 92 19.73 5.99 4.57
CA GLU A 92 20.36 4.68 4.45
C GLU A 92 20.42 3.89 5.77
N ASN A 93 20.61 4.60 6.89
CA ASN A 93 20.70 3.95 8.19
C ASN A 93 19.34 3.68 8.82
N ASP A 94 18.26 4.18 8.23
CA ASP A 94 16.93 4.14 8.83
C ASP A 94 16.95 4.76 10.25
N GLU A 95 17.37 6.04 10.29
CA GLU A 95 17.59 6.75 11.55
C GLU A 95 16.27 6.99 12.28
N GLY A 96 16.06 6.41 13.46
CA GLY A 96 14.75 6.44 14.14
C GLY A 96 14.23 7.81 14.62
N LEU A 97 14.94 8.91 14.37
CA LEU A 97 14.44 10.29 14.55
C LEU A 97 14.19 11.02 13.22
N PHE A 98 14.49 10.39 12.09
CA PHE A 98 14.06 10.79 10.77
C PHE A 98 12.61 10.31 10.61
N GLY A 99 11.67 11.26 10.53
CA GLY A 99 10.23 10.96 10.54
C GLY A 99 9.50 11.27 9.22
N VAL A 100 10.26 11.35 8.12
CA VAL A 100 9.76 11.92 6.85
C VAL A 100 9.10 10.84 6.00
N ASP A 101 9.67 9.65 6.02
CA ASP A 101 9.09 8.36 5.67
C ASP A 101 7.67 8.17 6.22
N GLU A 102 7.47 8.23 7.53
CA GLU A 102 6.13 8.10 8.11
C GLU A 102 5.23 9.27 7.70
N THR A 103 5.78 10.47 7.55
CA THR A 103 5.01 11.65 7.10
C THR A 103 4.47 11.44 5.69
N ILE A 104 5.26 10.88 4.78
CA ILE A 104 4.82 10.55 3.40
C ILE A 104 3.78 9.43 3.44
N ALA A 105 4.03 8.37 4.22
CA ALA A 105 3.10 7.26 4.38
C ALA A 105 1.75 7.72 4.97
N LEU A 106 1.78 8.60 5.97
CA LEU A 106 0.62 9.19 6.63
C LEU A 106 -0.25 10.00 5.67
N GLY A 107 0.35 10.73 4.73
CA GLY A 107 -0.39 11.47 3.70
C GLY A 107 -1.36 10.57 2.91
N SER A 108 -0.94 9.35 2.60
CA SER A 108 -1.78 8.33 1.96
C SER A 108 -2.89 7.82 2.89
N VAL A 109 -2.54 7.55 4.16
CA VAL A 109 -3.46 7.04 5.19
C VAL A 109 -4.64 7.98 5.45
N LEU A 110 -4.39 9.30 5.48
CA LEU A 110 -5.43 10.30 5.72
C LEU A 110 -6.57 10.25 4.69
N THR A 111 -6.33 9.70 3.50
CA THR A 111 -7.36 9.51 2.46
C THR A 111 -8.36 8.38 2.77
N TYR A 112 -8.12 7.60 3.83
CA TYR A 112 -8.96 6.49 4.32
C TYR A 112 -9.38 6.64 5.79
N GLY A 113 -9.21 7.84 6.35
CA GLY A 113 -9.76 8.23 7.65
C GLY A 113 -8.98 7.73 8.88
N SER A 114 -9.51 8.04 10.05
CA SER A 114 -8.86 7.80 11.35
C SER A 114 -8.69 6.31 11.68
N ILE A 115 -9.54 5.43 11.15
CA ILE A 115 -9.39 3.97 11.33
C ILE A 115 -8.09 3.50 10.67
N ALA A 116 -7.84 3.93 9.42
CA ALA A 116 -6.58 3.65 8.72
C ALA A 116 -5.38 4.21 9.51
N LEU A 117 -5.50 5.40 10.11
CA LEU A 117 -4.44 5.98 10.96
C LEU A 117 -4.06 5.08 12.13
N THR A 118 -5.05 4.62 12.90
CA THR A 118 -4.78 3.73 14.04
C THR A 118 -4.18 2.39 13.62
N THR A 119 -4.64 1.89 12.47
CA THR A 119 -4.17 0.63 11.86
C THR A 119 -2.73 0.76 11.38
N TYR A 120 -2.38 1.87 10.75
CA TYR A 120 -1.02 2.18 10.29
C TYR A 120 -0.04 2.19 11.46
N GLY A 121 -0.32 2.96 12.53
CA GLY A 121 0.55 2.98 13.70
C GLY A 121 0.70 1.61 14.39
N HIS A 122 -0.31 0.74 14.29
CA HIS A 122 -0.20 -0.64 14.75
C HIS A 122 0.73 -1.47 13.86
N LEU A 123 0.60 -1.37 12.53
CA LEU A 123 1.44 -2.10 11.59
C LEU A 123 2.89 -1.66 11.62
N ASP A 124 3.13 -0.35 11.64
CA ASP A 124 4.45 0.23 11.75
C ASP A 124 5.17 -0.26 13.01
N LYS A 125 4.49 -0.30 14.15
CA LYS A 125 5.09 -0.81 15.38
C LYS A 125 5.36 -2.32 15.38
N ASN A 126 4.45 -3.12 14.84
CA ASN A 126 4.51 -4.59 14.98
C ASN A 126 5.25 -5.28 13.84
N LYS A 127 5.39 -4.62 12.69
CA LYS A 127 6.06 -5.08 11.46
C LYS A 127 5.76 -6.57 11.17
N ILE A 128 4.63 -6.85 10.50
CA ILE A 128 4.19 -8.21 10.12
C ILE A 128 4.35 -8.48 8.61
N GLY A 129 4.24 -9.74 8.19
CA GLY A 129 4.31 -10.12 6.77
C GLY A 129 5.57 -9.60 6.06
N ILE A 130 5.38 -9.02 4.87
CA ILE A 130 6.46 -8.43 4.06
C ILE A 130 7.12 -7.22 4.74
N ILE A 131 6.40 -6.45 5.57
CA ILE A 131 6.96 -5.30 6.29
C ILE A 131 8.12 -5.76 7.17
N LYS A 132 7.95 -6.90 7.87
CA LYS A 132 9.02 -7.51 8.67
C LYS A 132 10.25 -7.87 7.84
N LYS A 133 10.05 -8.37 6.62
CA LYS A 133 11.16 -8.78 5.74
C LYS A 133 11.93 -7.54 5.25
N LEU A 134 11.22 -6.43 4.99
CA LEU A 134 11.81 -5.15 4.57
C LEU A 134 12.60 -4.50 5.71
N ASP A 135 12.08 -4.54 6.94
CA ASP A 135 12.71 -4.02 8.16
C ASP A 135 13.99 -4.81 8.53
N THR A 136 13.98 -6.13 8.31
CA THR A 136 15.21 -6.90 8.54
C THR A 136 16.30 -6.48 7.56
N LYS A 137 17.35 -5.82 8.07
CA LYS A 137 18.62 -5.50 7.34
C LYS A 137 19.39 -6.74 6.84
N ALA A 138 18.72 -7.88 6.67
CA ALA A 138 19.23 -9.14 6.14
C ALA A 138 19.55 -9.08 4.63
N GLY A 139 19.38 -7.92 3.99
CA GLY A 139 19.74 -7.65 2.60
C GLY A 139 20.65 -6.43 2.44
N LYS A 140 20.99 -6.11 1.18
CA LYS A 140 21.75 -4.89 0.81
C LYS A 140 20.86 -3.69 0.44
N GLY A 141 19.54 -3.85 0.48
CA GLY A 141 18.58 -2.82 0.08
C GLY A 141 18.31 -1.80 1.19
N VAL A 142 18.04 -0.55 0.81
CA VAL A 142 17.54 0.51 1.71
C VAL A 142 16.03 0.56 1.59
N HIS A 143 15.29 0.36 2.68
CA HIS A 143 13.82 0.23 2.65
C HIS A 143 13.09 1.18 3.61
N THR A 144 13.73 2.28 4.00
CA THR A 144 13.25 3.27 4.97
C THR A 144 11.91 3.87 4.61
N PHE A 145 11.65 4.14 3.33
CA PHE A 145 10.33 4.60 2.92
C PHE A 145 9.38 3.45 2.59
N LEU A 146 9.91 2.36 2.01
CA LEU A 146 9.08 1.28 1.46
C LEU A 146 8.27 0.52 2.52
N ASP A 147 8.85 0.21 3.67
CA ASP A 147 8.17 -0.56 4.71
C ASP A 147 6.97 0.21 5.29
N ASP A 148 7.13 1.52 5.51
CA ASP A 148 6.09 2.46 5.90
C ASP A 148 5.00 2.64 4.84
N LEU A 149 5.39 2.71 3.56
CA LEU A 149 4.44 2.76 2.45
C LEU A 149 3.61 1.48 2.37
N VAL A 150 4.23 0.32 2.59
CA VAL A 150 3.52 -0.97 2.62
C VAL A 150 2.58 -1.04 3.83
N ALA A 151 3.01 -0.58 4.99
CA ALA A 151 2.15 -0.45 6.17
C ALA A 151 0.96 0.48 5.92
N SER A 152 1.19 1.62 5.25
CA SER A 152 0.16 2.59 4.87
C SER A 152 -0.88 2.00 3.91
N ILE A 153 -0.45 1.33 2.84
CA ILE A 153 -1.35 0.68 1.87
C ILE A 153 -2.17 -0.41 2.56
N SER A 154 -1.53 -1.24 3.38
CA SER A 154 -2.19 -2.30 4.15
C SER A 154 -3.25 -1.72 5.09
N ALA A 155 -2.92 -0.66 5.82
CA ALA A 155 -3.85 0.03 6.73
C ALA A 155 -5.04 0.64 6.00
N CYS A 156 -4.82 1.27 4.84
CA CYS A 156 -5.88 1.81 4.00
C CYS A 156 -6.81 0.70 3.48
N ALA A 157 -6.24 -0.41 3.01
CA ALA A 157 -6.98 -1.54 2.47
C ALA A 157 -7.80 -2.25 3.55
N ALA A 158 -7.24 -2.40 4.75
CA ALA A 158 -7.92 -2.91 5.93
C ALA A 158 -9.08 -2.00 6.37
N SER A 159 -8.86 -0.68 6.42
CA SER A 159 -9.92 0.31 6.72
C SER A 159 -11.07 0.21 5.72
N ARG A 160 -10.76 0.08 4.42
CA ARG A 160 -11.78 -0.12 3.37
C ARG A 160 -12.57 -1.42 3.57
N ILE A 161 -11.93 -2.52 3.99
CA ILE A 161 -12.63 -3.78 4.30
C ILE A 161 -13.55 -3.60 5.50
N ALA A 162 -13.08 -2.96 6.58
CA ALA A 162 -13.88 -2.73 7.78
C ALA A 162 -15.14 -1.89 7.48
N HIS A 163 -15.01 -0.85 6.65
CA HIS A 163 -16.16 -0.09 6.17
C HIS A 163 -17.12 -0.95 5.35
N LYS A 164 -16.60 -1.72 4.39
CA LYS A 164 -17.45 -2.59 3.55
C LYS A 164 -18.17 -3.65 4.38
N MET A 165 -17.53 -4.24 5.39
CA MET A 165 -18.18 -5.20 6.28
C MET A 165 -19.41 -4.59 6.96
N ARG A 166 -19.28 -3.35 7.44
CA ARG A 166 -20.39 -2.67 8.10
C ARG A 166 -21.57 -2.48 7.14
N ASP A 167 -21.30 -2.12 5.90
CA ASP A 167 -22.34 -1.99 4.87
C ASP A 167 -23.05 -3.33 4.62
N LEU A 168 -22.30 -4.44 4.53
CA LEU A 168 -22.86 -5.78 4.37
C LEU A 168 -23.70 -6.22 5.57
N GLU A 169 -23.24 -5.95 6.80
CA GLU A 169 -24.00 -6.26 8.01
C GLU A 169 -25.36 -5.54 8.05
N GLU A 170 -25.41 -4.30 7.57
CA GLU A 170 -26.66 -3.52 7.47
C GLU A 170 -27.63 -4.08 6.42
N GLU A 171 -27.09 -4.78 5.41
CA GLU A 171 -27.84 -5.51 4.39
C GLU A 171 -28.17 -6.95 4.81
N GLY A 172 -27.65 -7.41 5.96
CA GLY A 172 -27.82 -8.78 6.46
C GLY A 172 -26.94 -9.82 5.76
N GLU A 173 -25.87 -9.36 5.12
CA GLU A 173 -24.90 -10.14 4.35
C GLU A 173 -23.52 -10.17 5.03
N THR A 174 -22.63 -11.01 4.50
CA THR A 174 -21.23 -11.11 4.89
C THR A 174 -20.35 -11.19 3.64
N PHE A 175 -19.02 -11.23 3.80
CA PHE A 175 -18.12 -11.49 2.68
C PHE A 175 -18.29 -12.87 2.05
N GLN A 176 -19.01 -13.79 2.70
CA GLN A 176 -19.36 -15.08 2.09
C GLN A 176 -20.43 -14.93 1.00
N ASP A 177 -21.27 -13.90 1.09
CA ASP A 177 -22.41 -13.68 0.20
C ASP A 177 -22.05 -12.83 -1.02
N VAL A 178 -20.88 -12.16 -0.97
CA VAL A 178 -20.39 -11.28 -2.03
C VAL A 178 -19.17 -11.90 -2.69
N PRO A 179 -19.19 -12.12 -4.02
CA PRO A 179 -18.00 -12.63 -4.70
C PRO A 179 -16.88 -11.59 -4.66
N PRO A 180 -15.61 -12.04 -4.57
CA PRO A 180 -14.49 -11.15 -4.77
C PRO A 180 -14.54 -10.59 -6.20
N MET A 181 -13.95 -9.40 -6.35
CA MET A 181 -13.93 -8.69 -7.62
C MET A 181 -12.47 -8.40 -8.00
N GLU A 182 -12.15 -8.45 -9.28
CA GLU A 182 -10.86 -8.04 -9.84
C GLU A 182 -10.98 -6.73 -10.62
N LEU A 183 -9.85 -6.04 -10.80
CA LEU A 183 -9.79 -4.82 -11.59
C LEU A 183 -9.69 -5.17 -13.08
N GLY A 184 -10.73 -4.82 -13.84
CA GLY A 184 -10.77 -4.98 -15.28
C GLY A 184 -9.81 -4.06 -16.03
N PRO A 185 -9.61 -4.30 -17.34
CA PRO A 185 -8.64 -3.59 -18.17
C PRO A 185 -8.90 -2.08 -18.33
N GLU A 186 -10.14 -1.61 -18.14
CA GLU A 186 -10.50 -0.18 -18.16
C GLU A 186 -10.67 0.42 -16.75
N GLY A 187 -10.34 -0.34 -15.69
CA GLY A 187 -10.45 0.07 -14.29
C GLY A 187 -11.83 -0.18 -13.66
N GLU A 188 -12.73 -0.85 -14.38
CA GLU A 188 -13.97 -1.44 -13.88
C GLU A 188 -13.70 -2.59 -12.90
N MET A 189 -14.73 -3.01 -12.18
CA MET A 189 -14.64 -4.16 -11.28
C MET A 189 -15.46 -5.29 -11.86
N LEU A 190 -14.82 -6.44 -12.05
CA LEU A 190 -15.44 -7.64 -12.56
C LEU A 190 -15.45 -8.69 -11.44
N PRO A 191 -16.48 -9.54 -11.33
CA PRO A 191 -16.40 -10.70 -10.44
C PRO A 191 -15.17 -11.54 -10.80
N VAL A 192 -14.48 -12.09 -9.81
CA VAL A 192 -13.48 -13.13 -10.08
C VAL A 192 -14.24 -14.35 -10.59
N ASP A 193 -13.96 -14.78 -11.82
CA ASP A 193 -14.62 -15.96 -12.39
C ASP A 193 -14.19 -17.22 -11.62
N ASP A 194 -15.16 -17.88 -10.99
CA ASP A 194 -15.04 -19.26 -10.48
C ASP A 194 -14.97 -20.21 -11.71
N GLU A 195 -13.88 -20.21 -12.48
CA GLU A 195 -13.61 -21.31 -13.41
C GLU A 195 -12.77 -22.41 -12.73
N PRO A 196 -13.25 -23.67 -12.73
CA PRO A 196 -12.62 -24.81 -12.04
C PRO A 196 -11.34 -25.34 -12.68
#